data_AF-A0A8J7XMU3-F1
#
_entry.id   AF-A0A8J7XMU3-F1
#
_cell.length_a   1.000
_cell.length_b   1.000
_cell.length_c   1.000
_cell.angle_alpha   90.00
_cell.angle_beta   90.00
_cell.angle_gamma   90.00
#
_symmetry.space_group_name_H-M   'P 1'
#
loop_
_entity.id
_entity.type
_entity.pdbx_description
1 polymer ?
#
loop_
_entity_poly.entity_id
_entity_poly.type
_entity_poly.pdbx_seq_one_letter_code
_entity_poly.pdbx_strand_id
1 'polypeptide(L)'
;MKKCWELNESCVCKWMHPSEAPCPAFRERKGCWEIEWIGIISNLPPEKKDYWKDFMKKCKNCPVYKEHQNEKDKTLKDIESL
;
A
#
# COMPACT_ATOMS: atom_id res chain seq x y z
N MET A 1 3.81 7.45 16.04
CA MET A 1 3.87 7.72 14.58
C MET A 1 2.49 7.44 14.01
N LYS A 2 1.91 8.36 13.24
CA LYS A 2 0.58 8.14 12.62
C LYS A 2 0.67 7.03 11.57
N LYS A 3 -0.36 6.21 11.46
CA LYS A 3 -0.49 5.14 10.46
C LYS A 3 -1.06 5.69 9.16
N CYS A 4 -0.89 4.95 8.06
CA CYS A 4 -1.23 5.46 6.72
C CYS A 4 -2.72 5.85 6.56
N TRP A 5 -3.64 5.18 7.26
CA TRP A 5 -5.07 5.50 7.25
C TRP A 5 -5.45 6.69 8.16
N GLU A 6 -4.54 7.12 9.04
CA GLU A 6 -4.70 8.32 9.87
C GLU A 6 -4.21 9.57 9.11
N LEU A 7 -3.28 9.38 8.18
CA LEU A 7 -2.75 10.43 7.30
C LEU A 7 -3.57 10.63 6.01
N ASN A 8 -4.25 9.58 5.54
CA ASN A 8 -5.11 9.64 4.38
C ASN A 8 -6.59 9.59 4.81
N GLU A 9 -7.23 10.76 4.90
CA GLU A 9 -8.65 10.87 5.28
C GLU A 9 -9.60 10.12 4.34
N SER A 10 -9.21 9.96 3.07
CA SER A 10 -9.96 9.22 2.06
C SER A 10 -9.62 7.72 2.01
N CYS A 11 -8.93 7.18 3.01
CA CYS A 11 -8.57 5.77 3.02
C CYS A 11 -9.82 4.89 3.17
N VAL A 12 -10.15 4.12 2.13
CA VAL A 12 -11.30 3.20 2.11
C VAL A 12 -11.23 2.13 3.21
N CYS A 13 -10.02 1.73 3.62
CA CYS A 13 -9.84 0.72 4.67
C CYS A 13 -10.06 1.28 6.08
N LYS A 14 -10.08 2.60 6.28
CA LYS A 14 -10.25 3.25 7.59
C LYS A 14 -11.56 2.83 8.30
N TRP A 15 -12.57 2.47 7.52
CA TRP A 15 -13.90 2.08 8.00
C TRP A 15 -14.16 0.57 7.99
N MET A 16 -13.15 -0.24 7.63
CA MET A 16 -13.26 -1.70 7.53
C MET A 16 -12.74 -2.36 8.81
N HIS A 17 -13.23 -3.56 9.14
CA HIS A 17 -12.59 -4.38 10.14
C HIS A 17 -11.24 -4.89 9.61
N PRO A 18 -10.14 -4.91 10.41
CA PRO A 18 -8.83 -5.32 9.91
C PRO A 18 -8.79 -6.70 9.26
N SER A 19 -9.57 -7.68 9.75
CA SER A 19 -9.61 -9.02 9.15
C SER A 19 -10.27 -9.07 7.76
N GLU A 20 -11.05 -8.05 7.41
CA GLU A 20 -11.82 -7.97 6.15
C GLU A 20 -11.18 -7.01 5.15
N ALA A 21 -10.26 -6.16 5.61
CA ALA A 21 -9.61 -5.16 4.78
C ALA A 21 -8.67 -5.83 3.74
N PRO A 22 -8.73 -5.43 2.46
CA PRO A 22 -7.84 -5.94 1.43
C PRO A 22 -6.40 -5.44 1.60
N CYS A 23 -6.19 -4.38 2.38
CA CYS A 23 -4.88 -3.73 2.54
C CYS A 23 -4.01 -4.46 3.59
N PRO A 24 -2.83 -5.00 3.18
CA PRO A 24 -1.90 -5.63 4.12
C PRO A 24 -1.41 -4.70 5.23
N ALA A 25 -1.11 -3.43 4.89
CA ALA A 25 -0.68 -2.43 5.86
C ALA A 25 -1.72 -2.22 6.97
N PHE A 26 -3.00 -2.12 6.59
CA PHE A 26 -4.09 -1.94 7.54
C PHE A 26 -4.28 -3.18 8.42
N ARG A 27 -4.29 -4.37 7.81
CA ARG A 27 -4.36 -5.67 8.52
C ARG A 27 -3.26 -5.84 9.57
N GLU A 28 -2.02 -5.50 9.21
CA GLU A 28 -0.85 -5.64 10.07
C GLU A 28 -0.65 -4.47 11.04
N ARG A 29 -1.55 -3.48 11.02
CA ARG A 29 -1.41 -2.22 11.77
C ARG A 29 -0.08 -1.50 11.51
N LYS A 30 0.40 -1.55 10.27
CA LYS A 30 1.62 -0.93 9.78
C LYS A 30 1.31 0.19 8.79
N GLY A 31 2.21 1.15 8.64
CA GLY A 31 2.22 2.09 7.54
C GLY A 31 2.49 1.37 6.23
N CYS A 32 1.92 1.85 5.13
CA CYS A 32 2.14 1.24 3.81
C CYS A 32 3.57 1.41 3.27
N TRP A 33 4.43 2.15 3.97
CA TRP A 33 5.88 2.22 3.72
C TRP A 33 6.66 1.16 4.51
N GLU A 34 6.04 0.53 5.53
CA GLU A 34 6.65 -0.52 6.36
C GLU A 34 6.38 -1.93 5.81
N ILE A 35 5.63 -2.04 4.70
CA ILE A 35 5.21 -3.30 4.09
C ILE A 35 6.15 -3.70 2.96
N GLU A 36 6.55 -4.98 2.97
CA GLU A 36 7.30 -5.64 1.92
C GLU A 36 6.35 -5.99 0.75
N TRP A 37 6.05 -5.00 -0.10
CA TRP A 37 5.01 -5.14 -1.12
C TRP A 37 5.38 -6.08 -2.26
N ILE A 38 6.65 -6.12 -2.68
CA ILE A 38 7.10 -6.96 -3.79
C ILE A 38 6.91 -8.44 -3.46
N GLY A 39 7.25 -8.90 -2.25
CA GLY A 39 7.05 -10.26 -1.80
C GLY A 39 5.56 -10.61 -1.68
N ILE A 40 4.72 -9.68 -1.23
CA ILE A 40 3.26 -9.89 -1.23
C ILE A 40 2.74 -10.04 -2.66
N ILE A 41 3.01 -9.07 -3.54
CA ILE A 41 2.45 -9.03 -4.90
C ILE A 41 2.99 -10.19 -5.74
N SER A 42 4.28 -10.55 -5.60
CA SER A 42 4.89 -11.65 -6.37
C SER A 42 4.20 -12.99 -6.15
N ASN A 43 3.64 -13.21 -4.96
CA ASN A 43 2.97 -14.45 -4.56
C ASN A 43 1.45 -14.45 -4.85
N LEU A 44 0.90 -13.36 -5.40
CA LEU A 44 -0.51 -13.30 -5.75
C LEU A 44 -0.79 -13.94 -7.13
N PRO A 45 -2.02 -14.42 -7.37
CA PRO A 45 -2.51 -14.73 -8.71
C PRO A 45 -2.41 -13.53 -9.66
N PRO A 46 -2.21 -13.75 -10.99
CA PRO A 46 -2.02 -12.67 -11.97
C PRO A 46 -3.06 -11.54 -11.88
N GLU A 47 -4.34 -11.88 -11.76
CA GLU A 47 -5.44 -10.90 -11.70
C GLU A 47 -5.35 -9.98 -10.47
N LYS A 48 -4.80 -10.49 -9.36
CA LYS A 48 -4.57 -9.69 -8.16
C LYS A 48 -3.29 -8.86 -8.25
N LYS A 49 -2.27 -9.31 -9.01
CA LYS A 49 -1.07 -8.51 -9.28
C LYS A 49 -1.41 -7.25 -10.03
N ASP A 50 -2.21 -7.37 -11.10
CA ASP A 50 -2.61 -6.23 -11.93
C ASP A 50 -3.42 -5.21 -11.13
N TYR A 51 -4.35 -5.67 -10.30
CA TYR A 51 -5.06 -4.80 -9.36
C TYR A 51 -4.11 -3.99 -8.48
N TRP A 52 -3.09 -4.61 -7.89
CA TRP A 52 -2.14 -3.91 -7.04
C TRP A 52 -1.21 -2.98 -7.82
N LYS A 53 -0.75 -3.36 -9.01
CA LYS A 53 0.02 -2.47 -9.90
C LYS A 53 -0.77 -1.20 -10.22
N ASP A 54 -2.06 -1.33 -10.56
CA ASP A 54 -2.93 -0.19 -10.83
C ASP A 54 -3.26 0.63 -9.59
N PHE A 55 -3.48 -0.02 -8.44
CA PHE A 55 -3.67 0.68 -7.17
C PHE A 55 -2.44 1.53 -6.81
N MET A 56 -1.23 1.01 -7.02
CA MET A 56 0.02 1.70 -6.68
C MET A 56 0.30 2.92 -7.55
N LYS A 57 -0.23 3.01 -8.77
CA LYS A 57 -0.16 4.24 -9.60
C LYS A 57 -0.80 5.44 -8.91
N LYS A 58 -1.80 5.22 -8.05
CA LYS A 58 -2.46 6.27 -7.26
C LYS A 58 -1.62 6.76 -6.07
N CYS A 59 -0.51 6.07 -5.76
CA CYS A 59 0.31 6.36 -4.58
C CYS A 59 0.92 7.78 -4.62
N LYS A 60 1.31 8.28 -5.79
CA LYS A 60 1.90 9.63 -5.95
C LYS A 60 0.99 10.77 -5.51
N ASN A 61 -0.33 10.53 -5.45
CA ASN A 61 -1.32 11.51 -4.99
C ASN A 61 -1.69 11.34 -3.50
N CYS A 62 -1.15 10.34 -2.82
CA CYS A 62 -1.48 10.03 -1.43
C CYS A 62 -0.67 10.93 -0.46
N PRO A 63 -1.28 11.50 0.60
CA PRO A 63 -0.54 12.26 1.62
C PRO A 63 0.61 11.46 2.25
N VAL A 64 0.42 10.15 2.42
CA VAL A 64 1.44 9.23 2.97
C VAL A 64 2.68 9.14 2.09
N TYR A 65 2.53 9.23 0.77
CA TYR A 65 3.66 9.23 -0.16
C TYR A 65 4.54 10.47 0.03
N LYS A 66 3.95 11.63 0.34
CA LYS A 66 4.70 12.86 0.58
C LYS A 66 5.55 12.79 1.85
N GLU A 67 5.07 12.11 2.88
CA GLU A 67 5.78 11.96 4.16
C GLU A 67 6.86 10.87 4.11
N HIS A 68 6.68 9.83 3.29
CA HIS A 68 7.56 8.67 3.18
C HIS A 68 8.05 8.43 1.75
N GLN A 69 8.43 9.51 1.06
CA GLN A 69 8.70 9.49 -0.37
C GLN A 69 9.80 8.48 -0.74
N ASN A 70 10.89 8.43 0.02
CA ASN A 70 12.04 7.57 -0.28
C ASN A 70 11.67 6.08 -0.24
N GLU A 71 10.98 5.65 0.82
CA GLU A 71 10.53 4.27 1.00
C GLU A 71 9.49 3.88 -0.06
N LYS A 72 8.58 4.81 -0.37
CA LYS A 72 7.55 4.58 -1.38
C LYS A 72 8.13 4.57 -2.80
N ASP A 73 9.11 5.39 -3.12
CA ASP A 73 9.77 5.38 -4.43
C ASP A 73 10.51 4.06 -4.67
N LYS A 74 11.19 3.55 -3.65
CA LYS A 74 11.78 2.21 -3.70
C LYS A 74 10.70 1.15 -3.98
N THR A 75 9.62 1.17 -3.19
CA THR A 75 8.49 0.24 -3.36
C THR A 75 7.92 0.28 -4.78
N LEU A 76 7.73 1.47 -5.36
CA LEU A 76 7.15 1.62 -6.70
C LEU A 76 8.09 1.07 -7.78
N LYS A 77 9.40 1.35 -7.68
CA LYS A 77 10.40 0.80 -8.60
C LYS A 77 10.46 -0.73 -8.54
N ASP A 78 10.42 -1.29 -7.33
CA ASP A 78 10.43 -2.74 -7.12
C ASP A 78 9.21 -3.40 -7.79
N ILE A 79 8.02 -2.78 -7.68
CA ILE A 79 6.78 -3.30 -8.28
C ILE A 79 6.74 -3.12 -9.80
N GLU A 80 7.32 -2.04 -10.35
CA GLU A 80 7.44 -1.82 -11.80
C GLU A 80 8.32 -2.87 -12.49
N SER A 81 9.18 -3.55 -11.73
CA SER A 81 10.04 -4.63 -12.22
C SER A 81 9.39 -6.02 -12.25
N LEU A 82 8.19 -6.17 -11.68
CA LEU A 82 7.34 -7.38 -11.73
C LEU A 82 6.49 -7.42 -13.00
#